data_AF-A0A3B9NTQ7-F1
#
_entry.id   AF-A0A3B9NTQ7-F1
#
_cell.length_a   1.000
_cell.length_b   1.000
_cell.length_c   1.000
_cell.angle_alpha   90.00
_cell.angle_beta   90.00
_cell.angle_gamma   90.00
#
_symmetry.space_group_name_H-M   'P 1'
#
loop_
_entity.id
_entity.type
_entity.pdbx_description
1 polymer ?
#
loop_
_entity_poly.entity_id
_entity_poly.type
_entity_poly.pdbx_seq_one_letter_code
_entity_poly.pdbx_strand_id
1 'polypeptide(L)'
;MFILTNRKPALSIVGQLPNDQRPDELGKPNEDLYGVRFIGDRGYLVTFERTDPLYVIDLTDASDPKIAGTLEIPGFSNFLHPVSESVLMGIGQIGQLAKIEFFDVADLTAPLSLGAIALDSTMDYSYSPAEWNRKAFTYWRRAEDQHRMAIPVEGYLKDSWQWVSRLYLFEINNPADPAALTLTTPGYLSVTEQDGLSLWGEQRSILHEDAVFWVIGQEVITSLWGNPSQAVRAE
;
A
#
# COMPACT_ATOMS: atom_id res chain seq x y z
N MET A 1 -16.41 8.04 -11.59
CA MET A 1 -16.53 7.97 -10.11
C MET A 1 -17.87 8.57 -9.67
N PHE A 2 -18.64 7.89 -8.82
CA PHE A 2 -19.93 8.39 -8.28
C PHE A 2 -19.83 8.56 -6.76
N ILE A 3 -20.40 9.64 -6.23
CA ILE A 3 -20.61 9.86 -4.80
C ILE A 3 -22.06 9.56 -4.48
N LEU A 4 -22.31 8.75 -3.45
CA LEU A 4 -23.65 8.28 -3.10
C LEU A 4 -24.03 8.76 -1.70
N THR A 5 -25.31 9.06 -1.49
CA THR A 5 -25.87 9.30 -0.15
C THR A 5 -26.93 8.25 0.18
N ASN A 6 -27.05 7.92 1.47
CA ASN A 6 -28.04 6.96 1.97
C ASN A 6 -29.28 7.71 2.47
N ARG A 7 -30.29 7.87 1.61
CA ARG A 7 -31.62 8.35 2.01
C ARG A 7 -32.64 7.28 1.63
N LYS A 8 -33.09 6.49 2.62
CA LYS A 8 -34.02 5.32 2.51
C LYS A 8 -33.30 4.06 1.97
N PRO A 9 -33.93 2.88 1.71
CA PRO A 9 -33.18 1.64 1.41
C PRO A 9 -32.53 1.64 0.01
N ALA A 10 -32.31 2.82 -0.59
CA ALA A 10 -31.71 3.01 -1.89
C ALA A 10 -30.63 4.11 -1.80
N LEU A 11 -29.54 3.89 -2.52
CA LEU A 11 -28.47 4.88 -2.69
C LEU A 11 -28.85 5.84 -3.81
N SER A 12 -28.65 7.15 -3.59
CA SER A 12 -28.80 8.16 -4.63
C SER A 12 -27.47 8.82 -4.94
N ILE A 13 -27.16 8.97 -6.23
CA ILE A 13 -25.99 9.72 -6.71
C ILE A 13 -26.16 11.19 -6.32
N VAL A 14 -25.16 11.75 -5.66
CA VAL A 14 -25.09 13.18 -5.30
C VAL A 14 -24.04 13.94 -6.10
N GLY A 15 -23.01 13.26 -6.60
CA GLY A 15 -21.94 13.85 -7.41
C GLY A 15 -21.29 12.80 -8.31
N GLN A 16 -20.66 13.26 -9.39
CA GLN A 16 -20.01 12.39 -10.37
C GLN A 16 -18.79 13.10 -10.99
N LEU A 17 -17.73 12.34 -11.27
CA LEU A 17 -16.62 12.77 -12.12
C LEU A 17 -16.32 11.69 -13.18
N PRO A 18 -15.99 12.07 -14.43
CA PRO A 18 -16.20 13.41 -15.02
C PRO A 18 -17.70 13.77 -15.14
N ASN A 19 -18.00 15.05 -15.34
CA ASN A 19 -19.35 15.58 -15.62
C ASN A 19 -19.30 16.85 -16.50
N ASP A 20 -20.45 17.40 -16.91
CA ASP A 20 -20.53 18.57 -17.81
C ASP A 20 -19.79 19.83 -17.29
N GLN A 21 -19.73 20.03 -15.97
CA GLN A 21 -19.01 21.15 -15.33
C GLN A 21 -17.52 20.84 -15.09
N ARG A 22 -17.17 19.54 -15.02
CA ARG A 22 -15.83 19.03 -14.72
C ARG A 22 -15.51 17.89 -15.70
N PRO A 23 -15.20 18.22 -16.97
CA PRO A 23 -15.09 17.23 -18.03
C PRO A 23 -13.79 16.42 -17.99
N ASP A 24 -12.81 16.85 -17.18
CA ASP A 24 -11.51 16.18 -17.07
C ASP A 24 -11.67 14.72 -16.62
N GLU A 25 -11.11 13.81 -17.42
CA GLU A 25 -11.17 12.38 -17.17
C GLU A 25 -10.30 11.95 -15.98
N LEU A 26 -10.67 10.83 -15.35
CA LEU A 26 -9.88 10.16 -14.33
C LEU A 26 -9.16 8.99 -14.97
N GLY A 27 -7.88 9.19 -15.29
CA GLY A 27 -7.09 8.27 -16.10
C GLY A 27 -6.95 8.75 -17.54
N LYS A 28 -5.92 8.27 -18.22
CA LYS A 28 -5.74 8.45 -19.67
C LYS A 28 -6.63 7.46 -20.43
N PRO A 29 -6.91 7.70 -21.73
CA PRO A 29 -7.70 6.77 -22.52
C PRO A 29 -7.13 5.35 -22.51
N ASN A 30 -7.98 4.37 -22.19
CA ASN A 30 -7.65 2.94 -22.00
C ASN A 30 -6.95 2.58 -20.68
N GLU A 31 -6.86 3.50 -19.72
CA GLU A 31 -6.43 3.15 -18.36
C GLU A 31 -7.60 2.58 -17.55
N ASP A 32 -7.31 1.51 -16.81
CA ASP A 32 -8.22 0.93 -15.83
C ASP A 32 -7.95 1.54 -14.44
N LEU A 33 -9.01 1.65 -13.63
CA LEU A 33 -8.91 2.13 -12.25
C LEU A 33 -8.61 0.97 -11.29
N TYR A 34 -7.49 1.02 -10.58
CA TYR A 34 -7.05 -0.08 -9.72
C TYR A 34 -7.20 0.25 -8.23
N GLY A 35 -6.62 1.37 -7.80
CA GLY A 35 -6.61 1.77 -6.40
C GLY A 35 -7.53 2.95 -6.16
N VAL A 36 -8.47 2.80 -5.23
CA VAL A 36 -9.27 3.92 -4.71
C VAL A 36 -9.24 3.89 -3.19
N ARG A 37 -8.98 5.05 -2.58
CA ARG A 37 -9.04 5.24 -1.13
C ARG A 37 -9.76 6.53 -0.79
N PHE A 38 -10.72 6.44 0.13
CA PHE A 38 -11.40 7.61 0.69
C PHE A 38 -10.95 7.84 2.12
N ILE A 39 -10.61 9.09 2.45
CA ILE A 39 -10.14 9.52 3.77
C ILE A 39 -10.84 10.84 4.08
N GLY A 40 -11.80 10.83 5.00
CA GLY A 40 -12.59 12.02 5.30
C GLY A 40 -13.29 12.57 4.06
N ASP A 41 -13.01 13.83 3.74
CA ASP A 41 -13.47 14.58 2.57
C ASP A 41 -12.51 14.49 1.37
N ARG A 42 -11.64 13.47 1.32
CA ARG A 42 -10.64 13.28 0.26
C ARG A 42 -10.80 11.92 -0.41
N GLY A 43 -10.65 11.90 -1.72
CA GLY A 43 -10.52 10.68 -2.52
C GLY A 43 -9.13 10.60 -3.17
N TYR A 44 -8.52 9.43 -3.15
CA TYR A 44 -7.25 9.16 -3.83
C TYR A 44 -7.45 8.03 -4.81
N LEU A 45 -7.02 8.26 -6.05
CA LEU A 45 -7.17 7.31 -7.14
C LEU A 45 -5.83 7.11 -7.83
N VAL A 46 -5.58 5.87 -8.21
CA VAL A 46 -4.45 5.47 -9.05
C VAL A 46 -5.02 4.62 -10.17
N THR A 47 -4.66 5.01 -11.39
CA THR A 47 -4.95 4.26 -12.61
C THR A 47 -3.76 3.33 -12.91
N PHE A 48 -3.89 2.46 -13.92
CA PHE A 48 -2.84 1.49 -14.26
C PHE A 48 -2.35 1.64 -15.70
N GLU A 49 -1.09 2.01 -15.81
CA GLU A 49 -0.17 2.01 -16.95
C GLU A 49 1.29 2.13 -16.40
N ARG A 50 2.30 2.29 -17.26
CA ARG A 50 3.72 2.29 -16.81
C ARG A 50 4.14 3.52 -15.99
N THR A 51 3.37 4.59 -16.09
CA THR A 51 3.60 5.87 -15.42
C THR A 51 2.24 6.45 -15.09
N ASP A 52 1.81 6.27 -13.84
CA ASP A 52 0.44 6.58 -13.46
C ASP A 52 0.37 7.81 -12.57
N PRO A 53 -0.59 8.71 -12.83
CA PRO A 53 -0.88 9.77 -11.91
C PRO A 53 -1.60 9.23 -10.66
N LEU A 54 -1.14 9.63 -9.49
CA LEU A 54 -1.96 9.72 -8.29
C LEU A 54 -2.89 10.92 -8.46
N TYR A 55 -4.20 10.68 -8.51
CA TYR A 55 -5.23 11.73 -8.45
C TYR A 55 -5.65 11.98 -7.02
N VAL A 56 -5.76 13.25 -6.65
CA VAL A 56 -6.34 13.72 -5.39
C VAL A 56 -7.67 14.41 -5.69
N ILE A 57 -8.74 13.93 -5.08
CA ILE A 57 -10.11 14.42 -5.26
C ILE A 57 -10.55 15.13 -3.99
N ASP A 58 -10.98 16.37 -4.12
CA ASP A 58 -11.65 17.12 -3.08
C ASP A 58 -13.14 16.75 -3.07
N LEU A 59 -13.62 16.25 -1.93
CA LEU A 59 -14.99 15.83 -1.65
C LEU A 59 -15.62 16.65 -0.51
N THR A 60 -15.06 17.82 -0.18
CA THR A 60 -15.60 18.73 0.85
C THR A 60 -17.06 19.08 0.57
N ASP A 61 -17.39 19.30 -0.72
CA ASP A 61 -18.77 19.32 -1.20
C ASP A 61 -19.06 18.06 -2.02
N ALA A 62 -19.79 17.13 -1.41
CA ALA A 62 -20.16 15.87 -2.05
C ALA A 62 -21.02 16.04 -3.32
N SER A 63 -21.67 17.20 -3.49
CA SER A 63 -22.47 17.52 -4.68
C SER A 63 -21.64 18.13 -5.82
N ASP A 64 -20.44 18.59 -5.54
CA ASP A 64 -19.49 19.16 -6.50
C ASP A 64 -18.06 18.59 -6.30
N PRO A 65 -17.86 17.27 -6.44
CA PRO A 65 -16.55 16.66 -6.32
C PRO A 65 -15.61 17.16 -7.43
N LYS A 66 -14.32 17.34 -7.15
CA LYS A 66 -13.35 17.83 -8.14
C LYS A 66 -11.97 17.23 -7.99
N ILE A 67 -11.25 17.10 -9.11
CA ILE A 67 -9.81 16.80 -9.10
C ILE A 67 -9.11 18.04 -8.53
N ALA A 68 -8.48 17.88 -7.36
CA ALA A 68 -7.75 18.94 -6.69
C ALA A 68 -6.30 19.03 -7.19
N GLY A 69 -5.66 17.89 -7.42
CA GLY A 69 -4.28 17.80 -7.88
C GLY A 69 -3.96 16.42 -8.44
N THR A 70 -2.85 16.35 -9.18
CA THR A 70 -2.32 15.13 -9.77
C THR A 70 -0.82 15.05 -9.56
N LEU A 71 -0.28 13.84 -9.41
CA LEU A 71 1.15 13.58 -9.30
C LEU A 71 1.51 12.37 -10.17
N GLU A 72 2.26 12.60 -11.24
CA GLU A 72 2.81 11.50 -12.04
C GLU A 72 3.96 10.81 -11.29
N ILE A 73 3.89 9.49 -11.16
CA ILE A 73 4.93 8.67 -10.52
C ILE A 73 5.40 7.52 -11.42
N PRO A 74 6.68 7.12 -11.35
CA PRO A 74 7.18 5.98 -12.11
C PRO A 74 6.66 4.65 -11.52
N GLY A 75 6.22 3.75 -12.40
CA GLY A 75 5.52 2.52 -11.98
C GLY A 75 4.12 2.82 -11.45
N PHE A 76 3.47 1.81 -10.88
CA PHE A 76 2.07 1.92 -10.44
C PHE A 76 1.94 1.56 -8.96
N SER A 77 0.86 2.04 -8.32
CA SER A 77 0.43 1.61 -6.99
C SER A 77 -0.95 0.95 -7.11
N ASN A 78 -1.11 -0.25 -6.58
CA ASN A 78 -2.41 -0.95 -6.57
C ASN A 78 -3.12 -0.86 -5.21
N PHE A 79 -2.34 -0.55 -4.17
CA PHE A 79 -2.82 -0.45 -2.81
C PHE A 79 -2.44 0.90 -2.21
N LEU A 80 -3.42 1.59 -1.61
CA LEU A 80 -3.22 2.87 -0.95
C LEU A 80 -3.65 2.78 0.52
N HIS A 81 -2.82 3.32 1.41
CA HIS A 81 -3.05 3.33 2.86
C HIS A 81 -2.81 4.72 3.49
N PRO A 82 -3.78 5.30 4.22
CA PRO A 82 -3.56 6.52 5.00
C PRO A 82 -2.63 6.25 6.18
N VAL A 83 -1.46 6.88 6.15
CA VAL A 83 -0.52 6.89 7.29
C VAL A 83 -0.96 7.95 8.30
N SER A 84 -1.33 9.14 7.80
CA SER A 84 -1.92 10.26 8.54
C SER A 84 -2.88 11.04 7.63
N GLU A 85 -3.35 12.21 8.07
CA GLU A 85 -4.12 13.13 7.20
C GLU A 85 -3.24 13.76 6.10
N SER A 86 -1.94 13.89 6.36
CA SER A 86 -0.96 14.52 5.47
C SER A 86 -0.11 13.53 4.68
N VAL A 87 -0.11 12.24 5.06
CA VAL A 87 0.75 11.22 4.45
C VAL A 87 -0.08 10.04 3.96
N LEU A 88 0.10 9.72 2.67
CA LEU A 88 -0.42 8.51 2.03
C LEU A 88 0.73 7.55 1.72
N MET A 89 0.50 6.25 1.82
CA MET A 89 1.42 5.21 1.36
C MET A 89 0.80 4.43 0.21
N GLY A 90 1.62 4.12 -0.79
CA GLY A 90 1.32 3.20 -1.88
C GLY A 90 2.14 1.90 -1.80
N ILE A 91 1.53 0.79 -2.20
CA ILE A 91 2.23 -0.45 -2.56
C ILE A 91 1.86 -0.78 -4.01
N GLY A 92 2.87 -1.13 -4.81
CA GLY A 92 2.69 -1.57 -6.19
C GLY A 92 4.02 -2.02 -6.77
N GLN A 93 4.34 -1.64 -8.02
CA GLN A 93 5.58 -2.06 -8.67
C GLN A 93 6.39 -0.92 -9.30
N ILE A 94 7.71 -1.09 -9.32
CA ILE A 94 8.67 -0.34 -10.13
C ILE A 94 9.51 -1.31 -10.96
N GLY A 95 9.38 -1.23 -12.27
CA GLY A 95 9.97 -2.23 -13.16
C GLY A 95 9.36 -3.61 -12.92
N GLN A 96 10.16 -4.56 -12.43
CA GLN A 96 9.73 -5.94 -12.12
C GLN A 96 9.67 -6.23 -10.62
N LEU A 97 9.87 -5.20 -9.77
CA LEU A 97 9.97 -5.36 -8.33
C LEU A 97 8.82 -4.66 -7.63
N ALA A 98 8.36 -5.27 -6.53
CA ALA A 98 7.47 -4.63 -5.58
C ALA A 98 8.08 -3.32 -5.08
N LYS A 99 7.25 -2.29 -4.87
CA LYS A 99 7.67 -1.00 -4.30
C LYS A 99 6.79 -0.56 -3.15
N ILE A 100 7.36 0.26 -2.28
CA ILE A 100 6.62 1.12 -1.35
C ILE A 100 6.95 2.56 -1.72
N GLU A 101 5.95 3.43 -1.70
CA GLU A 101 6.15 4.86 -1.92
C GLU A 101 5.27 5.65 -0.95
N PHE A 102 5.79 6.76 -0.44
CA PHE A 102 5.03 7.67 0.43
C PHE A 102 4.77 8.98 -0.31
N PHE A 103 3.64 9.61 0.01
CA PHE A 103 3.20 10.85 -0.61
C PHE A 103 2.82 11.87 0.45
N ASP A 104 3.31 13.10 0.28
CA ASP A 104 2.76 14.27 0.94
C ASP A 104 1.47 14.66 0.23
N VAL A 105 0.39 14.66 0.99
CA VAL A 105 -0.96 15.02 0.55
C VAL A 105 -1.58 16.05 1.49
N ALA A 106 -0.76 16.80 2.23
CA ALA A 106 -1.21 17.90 3.09
C ALA A 106 -1.90 19.00 2.27
N ASP A 107 -1.28 19.38 1.15
CA ASP A 107 -1.89 20.23 0.12
C ASP A 107 -2.45 19.36 -1.01
N LEU A 108 -3.78 19.33 -1.11
CA LEU A 108 -4.49 18.52 -2.12
C LEU A 108 -4.19 18.97 -3.55
N THR A 109 -3.78 20.23 -3.73
CA THR A 109 -3.50 20.81 -5.05
C THR A 109 -2.07 20.57 -5.52
N ALA A 110 -1.18 20.19 -4.61
CA ALA A 110 0.23 19.94 -4.86
C ALA A 110 0.74 18.68 -4.15
N PRO A 111 0.19 17.49 -4.46
CA PRO A 111 0.72 16.24 -3.91
C PRO A 111 2.16 15.99 -4.35
N LEU A 112 3.00 15.46 -3.45
CA LEU A 112 4.42 15.21 -3.72
C LEU A 112 4.82 13.79 -3.32
N SER A 113 5.70 13.15 -4.10
CA SER A 113 6.33 11.91 -3.66
C SER A 113 7.42 12.21 -2.64
N LEU A 114 7.38 11.52 -1.50
CA LEU A 114 8.40 11.53 -0.46
C LEU A 114 9.51 10.50 -0.71
N GLY A 115 9.41 9.75 -1.81
CA GLY A 115 10.40 8.77 -2.24
C GLY A 115 9.82 7.36 -2.36
N ALA A 116 10.30 6.65 -3.37
CA ALA A 116 9.98 5.26 -3.65
C ALA A 116 11.14 4.33 -3.25
N ILE A 117 10.79 3.18 -2.68
CA ILE A 117 11.72 2.11 -2.31
C ILE A 117 11.31 0.87 -3.10
N ALA A 118 12.16 0.44 -4.03
CA ALA A 118 12.06 -0.89 -4.61
C ALA A 118 12.42 -1.91 -3.54
N LEU A 119 11.50 -2.82 -3.25
CA LEU A 119 11.69 -3.87 -2.27
C LEU A 119 12.52 -5.00 -2.88
N ASP A 120 13.64 -5.24 -2.21
CA ASP A 120 14.51 -6.39 -2.43
C ASP A 120 15.21 -6.47 -3.79
N SER A 121 16.34 -5.77 -3.90
CA SER A 121 17.19 -5.86 -5.09
C SER A 121 17.84 -7.23 -5.29
N THR A 122 17.71 -8.17 -4.34
CA THR A 122 18.20 -9.56 -4.50
C THR A 122 17.23 -10.42 -5.32
N MET A 123 16.01 -9.94 -5.59
CA MET A 123 15.04 -10.58 -6.47
C MET A 123 15.15 -10.05 -7.91
N ASP A 124 14.87 -10.91 -8.88
CA ASP A 124 14.78 -10.56 -10.32
C ASP A 124 13.37 -10.10 -10.69
N TYR A 125 12.38 -10.71 -10.04
CA TYR A 125 10.97 -10.36 -10.10
C TYR A 125 10.37 -10.49 -8.70
N SER A 126 9.53 -9.53 -8.30
CA SER A 126 8.78 -9.60 -7.06
C SER A 126 7.45 -8.83 -7.14
N TYR A 127 6.49 -9.26 -6.33
CA TYR A 127 5.23 -8.55 -6.10
C TYR A 127 4.85 -8.62 -4.63
N SER A 128 3.90 -7.78 -4.20
CA SER A 128 3.29 -7.93 -2.89
C SER A 128 1.87 -8.49 -3.00
N PRO A 129 1.52 -9.58 -2.29
CA PRO A 129 0.13 -10.01 -2.16
C PRO A 129 -0.83 -8.90 -1.67
N ALA A 130 -0.32 -7.86 -1.01
CA ALA A 130 -1.10 -6.71 -0.58
C ALA A 130 -1.69 -5.88 -1.74
N GLU A 131 -1.12 -6.00 -2.95
CA GLU A 131 -1.59 -5.29 -4.14
C GLU A 131 -3.02 -5.70 -4.54
N TRP A 132 -3.42 -6.95 -4.27
CA TRP A 132 -4.79 -7.45 -4.54
C TRP A 132 -5.52 -7.95 -3.31
N ASN A 133 -4.81 -8.28 -2.22
CA ASN A 133 -5.41 -8.73 -0.96
C ASN A 133 -5.06 -7.76 0.17
N ARG A 134 -5.92 -6.77 0.40
CA ARG A 134 -5.71 -5.74 1.44
C ARG A 134 -5.48 -6.30 2.85
N LYS A 135 -5.94 -7.52 3.13
CA LYS A 135 -5.77 -8.18 4.43
C LYS A 135 -4.36 -8.77 4.61
N ALA A 136 -3.55 -8.83 3.56
CA ALA A 136 -2.15 -9.29 3.62
C ALA A 136 -1.22 -8.22 4.21
N PHE A 137 -1.61 -6.94 4.08
CA PHE A 137 -0.91 -5.81 4.71
C PHE A 137 -1.32 -5.65 6.18
N THR A 138 -0.32 -5.47 7.05
CA THR A 138 -0.56 -5.18 8.47
C THR A 138 -0.02 -3.82 8.81
N TYR A 139 -0.82 -3.06 9.56
CA TYR A 139 -0.47 -1.72 10.03
C TYR A 139 -0.86 -1.57 11.48
N TRP A 140 0.08 -1.09 12.30
CA TRP A 140 -0.12 -0.91 13.73
C TRP A 140 0.42 0.43 14.20
N ARG A 141 -0.47 1.29 14.69
CA ARG A 141 -0.13 2.57 15.33
C ARG A 141 0.26 2.30 16.78
N ARG A 142 1.56 2.27 17.08
CA ARG A 142 2.06 1.96 18.44
C ARG A 142 2.00 3.18 19.35
N ALA A 143 2.37 4.32 18.81
CA ALA A 143 2.29 5.64 19.43
C ALA A 143 1.88 6.66 18.36
N GLU A 144 1.72 7.93 18.76
CA GLU A 144 1.39 9.03 17.85
C GLU A 144 2.49 9.26 16.79
N ASP A 145 3.75 9.13 17.21
CA ASP A 145 4.94 9.38 16.40
C ASP A 145 5.64 8.10 15.92
N GLN A 146 5.15 6.91 16.28
CA GLN A 146 5.77 5.63 15.96
C GLN A 146 4.74 4.58 15.53
N HIS A 147 4.78 4.19 14.26
CA HIS A 147 3.95 3.13 13.69
C HIS A 147 4.81 1.95 13.22
N ARG A 148 4.20 0.78 13.10
CA ARG A 148 4.80 -0.42 12.48
C ARG A 148 3.94 -0.90 11.34
N MET A 149 4.57 -1.45 10.30
CA MET A 149 3.89 -2.16 9.24
C MET A 149 4.62 -3.45 8.87
N ALA A 150 3.87 -4.39 8.31
CA ALA A 150 4.40 -5.60 7.71
C ALA A 150 3.82 -5.81 6.31
N ILE A 151 4.69 -6.06 5.33
CA ILE A 151 4.35 -6.21 3.92
C ILE A 151 4.91 -7.54 3.42
N PRO A 152 4.05 -8.48 2.99
CA PRO A 152 4.53 -9.69 2.34
C PRO A 152 5.00 -9.35 0.92
N VAL A 153 6.10 -9.97 0.50
CA VAL A 153 6.67 -9.88 -0.84
C VAL A 153 7.04 -11.29 -1.29
N GLU A 154 6.59 -11.67 -2.47
CA GLU A 154 6.91 -12.94 -3.11
C GLU A 154 7.70 -12.68 -4.38
N GLY A 155 8.63 -13.56 -4.73
CA GLY A 155 9.42 -13.38 -5.94
C GLY A 155 10.50 -14.44 -6.14
N TYR A 156 11.24 -14.28 -7.23
CA TYR A 156 12.38 -15.12 -7.58
C TYR A 156 13.69 -14.44 -7.22
N LEU A 157 14.55 -15.13 -6.47
CA LEU A 157 15.92 -14.69 -6.20
C LEU A 157 16.77 -14.71 -7.49
N LYS A 158 17.58 -13.68 -7.71
CA LYS A 158 18.45 -13.54 -8.90
C LYS A 158 19.44 -14.68 -9.07
N ASP A 159 20.08 -15.08 -7.97
CA ASP A 159 21.23 -15.98 -8.02
C ASP A 159 20.81 -17.46 -8.13
N SER A 160 19.62 -17.81 -7.63
CA SER A 160 19.18 -19.20 -7.51
C SER A 160 17.91 -19.54 -8.28
N TRP A 161 17.18 -18.54 -8.79
CA TRP A 161 15.83 -18.71 -9.35
C TRP A 161 14.84 -19.39 -8.39
N GLN A 162 15.16 -19.39 -7.09
CA GLN A 162 14.30 -19.95 -6.07
C GLN A 162 13.16 -18.97 -5.78
N TRP A 163 11.93 -19.49 -5.77
CA TRP A 163 10.79 -18.75 -5.27
C TRP A 163 10.88 -18.60 -3.75
N VAL A 164 10.71 -17.38 -3.25
CA VAL A 164 10.77 -17.05 -1.83
C VAL A 164 9.59 -16.17 -1.46
N SER A 165 9.09 -16.33 -0.24
CA SER A 165 8.20 -15.37 0.39
C SER A 165 8.92 -14.69 1.55
N ARG A 166 8.83 -13.36 1.62
CA ARG A 166 9.43 -12.54 2.67
C ARG A 166 8.37 -11.63 3.30
N LEU A 167 8.29 -11.61 4.63
CA LEU A 167 7.49 -10.61 5.35
C LEU A 167 8.41 -9.47 5.80
N TYR A 168 8.40 -8.38 5.05
CA TYR A 168 9.16 -7.17 5.37
C TYR A 168 8.54 -6.41 6.54
N LEU A 169 9.38 -6.03 7.50
CA LEU A 169 8.97 -5.26 8.67
C LEU A 169 9.51 -3.85 8.56
N PHE A 170 8.68 -2.85 8.84
CA PHE A 170 9.10 -1.46 8.85
C PHE A 170 8.54 -0.70 10.04
N GLU A 171 9.38 0.16 10.59
CA GLU A 171 9.00 1.16 11.57
C GLU A 171 8.95 2.53 10.89
N ILE A 172 7.82 3.22 11.06
CA ILE A 172 7.56 4.54 10.51
C ILE A 172 7.61 5.52 11.68
N ASN A 173 8.53 6.48 11.63
CA ASN A 173 8.66 7.52 12.64
C ASN A 173 8.15 8.86 12.09
N ASN A 174 7.53 9.66 12.94
CA ASN A 174 6.90 10.94 12.61
C ASN A 174 5.87 10.84 11.46
N PRO A 175 4.91 9.89 11.50
CA PRO A 175 4.00 9.60 10.38
C PRO A 175 3.06 10.75 9.99
N ALA A 176 2.92 11.77 10.84
CA ALA A 176 2.08 12.93 10.60
C ALA A 176 2.78 14.09 9.86
N ASP A 177 4.11 14.12 9.87
CA ASP A 177 4.91 15.21 9.29
C ASP A 177 5.68 14.69 8.06
N PRO A 178 5.24 15.02 6.83
CA PRO A 178 5.91 14.63 5.60
C PRO A 178 7.41 14.98 5.57
N ALA A 179 7.82 16.07 6.21
CA ALA A 179 9.21 16.53 6.21
C ALA A 179 10.09 15.81 7.25
N ALA A 180 9.48 15.24 8.29
CA ALA A 180 10.18 14.51 9.35
C ALA A 180 9.97 12.99 9.30
N LEU A 181 9.15 12.50 8.36
CA LEU A 181 8.84 11.09 8.19
C LEU A 181 10.11 10.30 7.86
N THR A 182 10.35 9.24 8.62
CA THR A 182 11.43 8.30 8.31
C THR A 182 10.94 6.87 8.36
N LEU A 183 11.61 6.02 7.57
CA LEU A 183 11.37 4.59 7.52
C LEU A 183 12.63 3.85 7.98
N THR A 184 12.50 2.98 8.96
CA THR A 184 13.57 2.05 9.37
C THR A 184 13.06 0.62 9.27
N THR A 185 13.97 -0.35 9.16
CA THR A 185 13.61 -1.76 9.04
C THR A 185 14.55 -2.63 9.86
N PRO A 186 14.02 -3.57 10.67
CA PRO A 186 14.83 -4.64 11.27
C PRO A 186 15.09 -5.80 10.28
N GLY A 187 14.55 -5.73 9.06
CA GLY A 187 14.66 -6.78 8.04
C GLY A 187 13.32 -7.46 7.77
N TYR A 188 13.38 -8.76 7.49
CA TYR A 188 12.23 -9.55 7.08
C TYR A 188 12.31 -10.98 7.62
N LEU A 189 11.15 -11.62 7.79
CA LEU A 189 11.07 -13.07 7.89
C LEU A 189 11.15 -13.63 6.46
N SER A 190 11.74 -14.81 6.27
CA SER A 190 11.90 -15.42 4.94
C SER A 190 11.55 -16.89 5.02
N VAL A 191 10.77 -17.38 4.05
CA VAL A 191 10.47 -18.80 3.87
C VAL A 191 10.50 -19.19 2.40
N THR A 192 10.83 -20.44 2.16
CA THR A 192 10.95 -21.08 0.86
C THR A 192 10.23 -22.42 0.87
N GLU A 193 9.97 -23.00 -0.30
CA GLU A 193 9.41 -24.36 -0.38
C GLU A 193 10.34 -25.42 0.26
N GLN A 194 11.64 -25.14 0.38
CA GLN A 194 12.61 -26.03 1.02
C GLN A 194 12.42 -26.14 2.53
N ASP A 195 11.72 -25.18 3.16
CA ASP A 195 11.37 -25.22 4.58
C ASP A 195 10.21 -26.20 4.87
N GLY A 196 9.72 -26.91 3.83
CA GLY A 196 8.60 -27.84 3.94
C GLY A 196 7.24 -27.16 4.16
N LEU A 197 7.17 -25.86 3.87
CA LEU A 197 5.96 -25.04 4.03
C LEU A 197 5.21 -24.92 2.70
N SER A 198 3.87 -24.99 2.75
CA SER A 198 3.04 -24.58 1.62
C SER A 198 3.05 -23.06 1.54
N LEU A 199 3.75 -22.51 0.54
CA LEU A 199 3.71 -21.08 0.24
C LEU A 199 2.42 -20.64 -0.47
N TRP A 200 1.53 -21.59 -0.73
CA TRP A 200 0.25 -21.36 -1.36
C TRP A 200 -0.81 -21.05 -0.29
N GLY A 201 -1.41 -19.87 -0.38
CA GLY A 201 -2.56 -19.52 0.46
C GLY A 201 -2.65 -18.03 0.74
N GLU A 202 -3.69 -17.66 1.49
CA GLU A 202 -3.77 -16.29 1.98
C GLU A 202 -2.67 -16.03 3.00
N GLN A 203 -1.99 -14.90 2.84
CA GLN A 203 -1.02 -14.42 3.81
C GLN A 203 -1.66 -13.42 4.77
N ARG A 204 -1.36 -13.55 6.05
CA ARG A 204 -1.75 -12.59 7.10
C ARG A 204 -0.59 -12.41 8.05
N SER A 205 -0.39 -11.20 8.56
CA SER A 205 0.51 -10.99 9.69
C SER A 205 -0.22 -10.35 10.86
N ILE A 206 0.30 -10.61 12.05
CA ILE A 206 -0.18 -10.04 13.30
C ILE A 206 1.05 -9.52 14.04
N LEU A 207 0.97 -8.26 14.46
CA LEU A 207 1.99 -7.62 15.28
C LEU A 207 1.43 -7.45 16.68
N HIS A 208 2.16 -7.92 17.69
CA HIS A 208 1.79 -7.73 19.09
C HIS A 208 3.05 -7.47 19.90
N GLU A 209 3.22 -6.24 20.40
CA GLU A 209 4.46 -5.81 21.02
C GLU A 209 5.64 -6.10 20.08
N ASP A 210 6.64 -6.86 20.54
CA ASP A 210 7.76 -7.28 19.71
C ASP A 210 7.56 -8.65 19.06
N ALA A 211 6.43 -9.31 19.27
CA ALA A 211 6.12 -10.55 18.57
C ALA A 211 5.56 -10.28 17.17
N VAL A 212 6.06 -11.02 16.20
CA VAL A 212 5.55 -11.08 14.83
C VAL A 212 5.02 -12.49 14.58
N PHE A 213 3.79 -12.59 14.11
CA PHE A 213 3.20 -13.83 13.63
C PHE A 213 2.84 -13.64 12.16
N TRP A 214 3.26 -14.58 11.32
CA TRP A 214 3.01 -14.60 9.90
C TRP A 214 2.35 -15.91 9.53
N VAL A 215 1.10 -15.82 9.11
CA VAL A 215 0.28 -16.96 8.70
C VAL A 215 0.34 -17.06 7.19
N ILE A 216 0.72 -18.23 6.68
CA ILE A 216 0.70 -18.57 5.26
C ILE A 216 -0.11 -19.86 5.11
N GLY A 217 -1.34 -19.74 4.61
CA GLY A 217 -2.24 -20.89 4.57
C GLY A 217 -2.57 -21.41 5.97
N GLN A 218 -2.07 -22.60 6.32
CA GLN A 218 -2.21 -23.21 7.65
C GLN A 218 -0.95 -23.11 8.51
N GLU A 219 0.12 -22.55 7.94
CA GLU A 219 1.41 -22.44 8.60
C GLU A 219 1.50 -21.13 9.36
N VAL A 220 2.10 -21.18 10.55
CA VAL A 220 2.39 -19.99 11.35
C VAL A 220 3.89 -19.91 11.56
N ILE A 221 4.49 -18.83 11.11
CA ILE A 221 5.89 -18.50 11.30
C ILE A 221 5.94 -17.34 12.29
N THR A 222 6.83 -17.41 13.26
CA THR A 222 6.96 -16.37 14.29
C THR A 222 8.40 -15.94 14.49
N SER A 223 8.59 -14.68 14.83
CA SER A 223 9.88 -14.11 15.19
C SER A 223 9.69 -12.94 16.16
N LEU A 224 10.81 -12.43 16.68
CA LEU A 224 10.83 -11.13 17.33
C LEU A 224 11.08 -10.02 16.29
N TRP A 225 10.40 -8.88 16.45
CA TRP A 225 10.49 -7.70 15.60
C TRP A 225 11.94 -7.28 15.37
N GLY A 226 12.74 -7.22 16.44
CA GLY A 226 14.15 -6.82 16.37
C GLY A 226 15.11 -7.88 15.82
N ASN A 227 14.62 -9.10 15.57
CA ASN A 227 15.45 -10.19 15.03
C ASN A 227 14.65 -11.11 14.09
N PRO A 228 14.16 -10.58 12.96
CA PRO A 228 13.23 -11.30 12.10
C PRO A 228 13.89 -12.46 11.34
N SER A 229 15.23 -12.50 11.25
CA SER A 229 15.98 -13.58 10.59
C SER A 229 16.03 -14.87 11.42
N GLN A 230 15.70 -14.82 12.71
CA GLN A 230 15.58 -15.99 13.59
C GLN A 230 14.14 -16.53 13.64
N ALA A 231 13.39 -16.38 12.55
CA ALA A 231 12.02 -16.86 12.47
C ALA A 231 11.94 -18.39 12.56
N VAL A 232 10.93 -18.88 13.26
CA VAL A 232 10.67 -20.32 13.45
C VAL A 232 9.21 -20.62 13.15
N ARG A 233 8.93 -21.87 12.75
CA ARG A 233 7.55 -22.37 12.67
C ARG A 233 6.99 -22.51 14.09
N ALA A 234 5.79 -21.99 14.34
CA ALA A 234 5.09 -22.20 15.59
C ALA A 234 4.54 -23.63 15.64
N GLU A 235 4.75 -24.32 16.76
CA GLU A 235 4.22 -25.67 17.05
C GLU A 235 2.80 -25.64 17.62
#